data_AF-A0A2K2J345-F1
#
_entry.id   AF-A0A2K2J345-F1
#
_cell.length_a   1.000
_cell.length_b   1.000
_cell.length_c   1.000
_cell.angle_alpha   90.00
_cell.angle_beta   90.00
_cell.angle_gamma   90.00
#
_symmetry.space_group_name_H-M   'P 1'
#
loop_
_entity.id
_entity.type
_entity.pdbx_description
1 polymer ?
#
loop_
_entity_poly.entity_id
_entity_poly.type
_entity_poly.pdbx_seq_one_letter_code
_entity_poly.pdbx_strand_id
1 'polypeptide(L)'
;MATNKKDAIRECAFSSLNNVVSFAKFVSYAEDLAQLNELFEDEKSRDNYLRIWFELEIINALALSEWEDEGRPVDWKTQWESSYKEDASELMNELMKMLK
;
A
#
# COMPACT_ATOMS: atom_id res chain seq x y z
N MET A 1 6.91 -7.71 21.81
CA MET A 1 6.64 -6.33 21.34
C MET A 1 6.53 -6.24 19.80
N ALA A 2 7.25 -7.06 19.02
CA ALA A 2 7.19 -7.04 17.55
C ALA A 2 5.82 -7.40 16.94
N THR A 3 5.07 -8.32 17.55
CA THR A 3 3.72 -8.74 17.09
C THR A 3 2.76 -7.56 16.98
N ASN A 4 2.82 -6.63 17.93
CA ASN A 4 1.94 -5.46 17.96
C ASN A 4 2.20 -4.49 16.79
N LYS A 5 3.48 -4.29 16.40
CA LYS A 5 3.86 -3.38 15.30
C LYS A 5 3.42 -3.93 13.94
N LYS A 6 3.63 -5.23 13.70
CA LYS A 6 3.22 -5.90 12.46
C LYS A 6 1.70 -5.89 12.29
N ASP A 7 0.97 -6.19 13.36
CA ASP A 7 -0.50 -6.19 13.33
C ASP A 7 -1.05 -4.78 13.09
N ALA A 8 -0.45 -3.76 13.72
CA ALA A 8 -0.82 -2.36 13.46
C ALA A 8 -0.55 -1.92 12.02
N ILE A 9 0.59 -2.32 11.43
CA ILE A 9 0.90 -2.03 10.02
C ILE A 9 -0.14 -2.71 9.11
N ARG A 10 -0.50 -3.97 9.38
CA ARG A 10 -1.53 -4.69 8.62
C ARG A 10 -2.89 -4.04 8.72
N GLU A 11 -3.32 -3.62 9.91
CA GLU A 11 -4.59 -2.93 10.09
C GLU A 11 -4.62 -1.60 9.32
N CYS A 12 -3.51 -0.84 9.36
CA CYS A 12 -3.34 0.37 8.56
C CYS A 12 -3.41 0.07 7.05
N ALA A 13 -2.72 -0.99 6.60
CA ALA A 13 -2.72 -1.43 5.21
C ALA A 13 -4.14 -1.75 4.70
N PHE A 14 -4.88 -2.61 5.38
CA PHE A 14 -6.22 -3.01 4.92
C PHE A 14 -7.27 -1.90 5.07
N SER A 15 -7.16 -1.06 6.10
CA SER A 15 -8.06 0.10 6.24
C SER A 15 -7.80 1.16 5.15
N SER A 16 -6.60 1.19 4.57
CA SER A 16 -6.26 2.13 3.50
C SER A 16 -6.91 1.80 2.15
N LEU A 17 -7.27 0.53 1.90
CA LEU A 17 -7.90 0.05 0.65
C LEU A 17 -9.34 0.56 0.43
N ASN A 18 -9.87 1.41 1.30
CA ASN A 18 -11.25 1.90 1.22
C ASN A 18 -11.45 3.04 0.21
N ASN A 19 -10.39 3.81 -0.10
CA ASN A 19 -10.44 4.90 -1.08
C ASN A 19 -9.02 5.29 -1.51
N VAL A 20 -8.92 5.93 -2.67
CA VAL A 20 -7.66 6.36 -3.30
C VAL A 20 -6.79 7.25 -2.40
N VAL A 21 -7.40 8.17 -1.63
CA VAL A 21 -6.64 9.10 -0.77
C VAL A 21 -6.01 8.35 0.42
N SER A 22 -6.74 7.44 1.04
CA SER A 22 -6.22 6.60 2.12
C SER A 22 -5.12 5.66 1.60
N PHE A 23 -5.33 5.07 0.43
CA PHE A 23 -4.34 4.22 -0.21
C PHE A 23 -3.03 4.97 -0.50
N ALA A 24 -3.11 6.17 -1.11
CA ALA A 24 -1.94 7.01 -1.38
C ALA A 24 -1.12 7.33 -0.11
N LYS A 25 -1.81 7.63 1.00
CA LYS A 25 -1.15 7.85 2.30
C LYS A 25 -0.43 6.60 2.78
N PHE A 26 -1.05 5.44 2.62
CA PHE A 26 -0.42 4.19 3.01
C PHE A 26 0.79 3.86 2.13
N VAL A 27 0.72 4.07 0.81
CA VAL A 27 1.85 3.79 -0.09
C VAL A 27 3.06 4.66 0.27
N SER A 28 2.84 5.95 0.57
CA SER A 28 3.91 6.81 1.10
C SER A 28 4.45 6.32 2.45
N TYR A 29 3.58 5.93 3.38
CA TYR A 29 4.00 5.35 4.66
C TYR A 29 4.80 4.04 4.48
N ALA A 30 4.42 3.19 3.51
CA ALA A 30 5.10 1.94 3.22
C ALA A 30 6.52 2.16 2.66
N GLU A 31 6.77 3.28 1.99
CA GLU A 31 8.13 3.68 1.59
C GLU A 31 9.03 3.88 2.83
N ASP A 32 8.51 4.60 3.84
CA ASP A 32 9.23 4.84 5.09
C ASP A 32 9.50 3.55 5.86
N LEU A 33 8.60 2.56 5.79
CA LEU A 33 8.80 1.25 6.43
C LEU A 33 10.03 0.52 5.89
N ALA A 34 10.39 0.70 4.60
CA ALA A 34 11.58 0.08 4.03
C ALA A 34 12.88 0.57 4.68
N GLN A 35 12.88 1.75 5.32
CA GLN A 35 14.03 2.29 6.05
C GLN A 35 14.23 1.65 7.43
N LEU A 36 13.21 0.93 7.94
CA LEU A 36 13.23 0.31 9.25
C LEU A 36 13.77 -1.12 9.17
N ASN A 37 15.10 -1.25 9.29
CA ASN A 37 15.78 -2.56 9.23
C ASN A 37 15.21 -3.57 10.24
N GLU A 38 14.63 -3.12 11.35
CA GLU A 38 14.02 -4.03 12.31
C GLU A 38 12.72 -4.69 11.81
N LEU A 39 12.20 -4.35 10.63
CA LEU A 39 11.03 -4.99 10.03
C LEU A 39 11.36 -6.15 9.09
N PHE A 40 12.63 -6.30 8.72
CA PHE A 40 13.07 -7.30 7.75
C PHE A 40 13.99 -8.33 8.42
N GLU A 41 13.99 -9.55 7.88
CA GLU A 41 14.90 -10.61 8.30
C GLU A 41 16.31 -10.36 7.73
N ASP A 42 16.38 -9.99 6.46
CA ASP A 42 17.61 -9.72 5.72
C ASP A 42 17.40 -8.67 4.61
N GLU A 43 18.49 -8.28 3.95
CA GLU A 43 18.46 -7.31 2.83
C GLU A 43 17.61 -7.83 1.66
N LYS A 44 17.60 -9.14 1.40
CA LYS A 44 16.83 -9.73 0.31
C LYS A 44 15.32 -9.60 0.53
N SER A 45 14.87 -9.75 1.78
CA SER A 45 13.48 -9.56 2.19
C SER A 45 13.05 -8.11 2.01
N ARG A 46 13.94 -7.16 2.34
CA ARG A 46 13.72 -5.73 2.08
C ARG A 46 13.68 -5.42 0.57
N ASP A 47 14.55 -6.01 -0.22
CA ASP A 47 14.55 -5.81 -1.68
C ASP A 47 13.26 -6.35 -2.33
N ASN A 48 12.78 -7.51 -1.87
CA ASN A 48 11.50 -8.05 -2.32
C ASN A 48 10.32 -7.17 -1.89
N TYR A 49 10.35 -6.63 -0.67
CA TYR A 49 9.37 -5.65 -0.20
C TYR A 49 9.34 -4.41 -1.10
N LEU A 50 10.51 -3.85 -1.44
CA LEU A 50 10.61 -2.67 -2.31
C LEU A 50 10.07 -2.92 -3.72
N ARG A 51 10.23 -4.14 -4.25
CA ARG A 51 9.65 -4.51 -5.55
C ARG A 51 8.11 -4.48 -5.51
N ILE A 52 7.52 -5.12 -4.51
CA ILE A 52 6.05 -5.13 -4.34
C ILE A 52 5.53 -3.72 -4.05
N TRP A 53 6.24 -2.95 -3.21
CA TRP A 53 5.90 -1.56 -2.95
C TRP A 53 5.92 -0.71 -4.23
N PHE A 54 6.88 -0.93 -5.12
CA PHE A 54 6.93 -0.20 -6.39
C PHE A 54 5.72 -0.51 -7.27
N GLU A 55 5.22 -1.74 -7.28
CA GLU A 55 3.99 -2.10 -7.99
C GLU A 55 2.76 -1.43 -7.37
N LEU A 56 2.69 -1.34 -6.04
CA LEU A 56 1.65 -0.55 -5.36
C LEU A 56 1.73 0.95 -5.71
N GLU A 57 2.94 1.49 -5.85
CA GLU A 57 3.15 2.89 -6.26
C GLU A 57 2.73 3.15 -7.71
N ILE A 58 2.88 2.17 -8.61
CA ILE A 58 2.31 2.26 -9.97
C ILE A 58 0.78 2.35 -9.90
N ILE A 59 0.13 1.48 -9.13
CA ILE A 59 -1.34 1.53 -8.95
C ILE A 59 -1.75 2.87 -8.35
N ASN A 60 -1.04 3.35 -7.33
CA ASN A 60 -1.28 4.64 -6.70
C ASN A 60 -1.19 5.79 -7.71
N ALA A 61 -0.14 5.84 -8.51
CA ALA A 61 0.07 6.87 -9.52
C ALA A 61 -1.02 6.86 -10.59
N LEU A 62 -1.42 5.68 -11.08
CA LEU A 62 -2.51 5.55 -12.06
C LEU A 62 -3.85 6.03 -11.49
N ALA A 63 -4.21 5.54 -10.30
CA ALA A 63 -5.47 5.89 -9.65
C ALA A 63 -5.53 7.39 -9.30
N LEU A 64 -4.42 7.97 -8.81
CA LEU A 64 -4.35 9.41 -8.53
C LEU A 64 -4.45 10.23 -9.81
N SER A 65 -3.77 9.83 -10.89
CA SER A 65 -3.87 10.54 -12.18
C SER A 65 -5.31 10.58 -12.68
N GLU A 66 -6.01 9.45 -12.70
CA GLU A 66 -7.40 9.40 -13.15
C GLU A 66 -8.33 10.20 -12.22
N TRP A 67 -8.15 10.09 -10.91
CA TRP A 67 -8.90 10.88 -9.94
C TRP A 67 -8.69 12.39 -10.12
N GLU A 68 -7.47 12.82 -10.46
CA GLU A 68 -7.16 14.22 -10.76
C GLU A 68 -7.75 14.68 -12.08
N ASP A 69 -7.69 13.85 -13.13
CA ASP A 69 -8.26 14.14 -14.45
C ASP A 69 -9.80 14.30 -14.39
N GLU A 70 -10.48 13.58 -13.49
CA GLU A 70 -11.91 13.73 -13.21
C GLU A 70 -12.25 14.94 -12.32
N GLY A 71 -11.26 15.73 -11.89
CA GLY A 71 -11.45 16.91 -11.06
C GLY A 71 -11.57 16.62 -9.56
N ARG A 72 -10.98 15.51 -9.10
CA ARG A 72 -10.93 15.09 -7.69
C ARG A 72 -12.32 14.90 -7.06
N PRO A 73 -13.20 14.08 -7.67
CA PRO A 73 -14.54 13.84 -7.14
C PRO A 73 -14.48 13.29 -5.71
N VAL A 74 -15.42 13.72 -4.88
CA VAL A 74 -15.55 13.28 -3.49
C VAL A 74 -15.98 11.81 -3.41
N ASP A 75 -16.85 11.38 -4.32
CA ASP A 75 -17.33 9.99 -4.41
C ASP A 75 -16.66 9.25 -5.57
N TRP A 76 -15.39 8.91 -5.36
CA TRP A 76 -14.61 8.10 -6.31
C TRP A 76 -14.46 6.64 -5.86
N LYS A 77 -15.24 6.24 -4.85
CA LYS A 77 -15.13 4.92 -4.24
C LYS A 77 -15.47 3.82 -5.23
N THR A 78 -16.53 3.99 -6.01
CA THR A 78 -16.97 2.98 -6.99
C THR A 78 -15.87 2.70 -8.03
N GLN A 79 -15.24 3.75 -8.57
CA GLN A 79 -14.15 3.61 -9.54
C GLN A 79 -12.92 2.93 -8.92
N TRP A 80 -12.54 3.33 -7.71
CA TRP A 80 -11.48 2.67 -6.95
C TRP A 80 -11.77 1.17 -6.74
N GLU A 81 -12.99 0.83 -6.30
CA GLU A 81 -13.40 -0.54 -6.01
C GLU A 81 -13.47 -1.42 -7.27
N SER A 82 -13.88 -0.88 -8.42
CA SER A 82 -13.98 -1.64 -9.66
C SER A 82 -12.65 -1.82 -10.40
N SER A 83 -11.76 -0.83 -10.31
CA SER A 83 -10.63 -0.72 -11.23
C SER A 83 -9.26 -0.95 -10.59
N TYR A 84 -9.14 -0.81 -9.26
CA TYR A 84 -7.83 -0.78 -8.59
C TYR A 84 -7.75 -1.63 -7.32
N LYS A 85 -8.84 -1.75 -6.57
CA LYS A 85 -8.83 -2.33 -5.22
C LYS A 85 -8.42 -3.80 -5.18
N GLU A 86 -8.79 -4.59 -6.18
CA GLU A 86 -8.44 -6.02 -6.24
C GLU A 86 -6.94 -6.21 -6.34
N ASP A 87 -6.31 -5.66 -7.38
CA ASP A 87 -4.86 -5.71 -7.59
C ASP A 87 -4.09 -5.10 -6.40
N ALA A 88 -4.55 -3.95 -5.90
CA ALA A 88 -3.96 -3.31 -4.72
C ALA A 88 -4.04 -4.22 -3.49
N SER A 89 -5.14 -4.93 -3.29
CA SER A 89 -5.34 -5.84 -2.16
C SER A 89 -4.43 -7.07 -2.27
N GLU A 90 -4.27 -7.65 -3.46
CA GLU A 90 -3.36 -8.79 -3.67
C GLU A 90 -1.92 -8.41 -3.35
N LEU A 91 -1.43 -7.32 -3.95
CA LEU A 91 -0.08 -6.82 -3.69
C LEU A 91 0.11 -6.41 -2.22
N MET A 92 -0.91 -5.83 -1.58
CA MET A 92 -0.88 -5.50 -0.16
C MET A 92 -0.66 -6.75 0.70
N ASN A 93 -1.38 -7.84 0.39
CA ASN A 93 -1.21 -9.10 1.10
C ASN A 93 0.20 -9.67 0.94
N GLU A 94 0.79 -9.55 -0.25
CA GLU A 94 2.17 -9.98 -0.50
C GLU A 94 3.20 -9.12 0.23
N LEU A 95 3.02 -7.80 0.20
CA LEU A 95 3.85 -6.83 0.90
C LEU A 95 3.92 -7.15 2.41
N MET A 96 2.76 -7.46 3.01
CA MET A 96 2.66 -7.80 4.44
C MET A 96 3.27 -9.16 4.82
N LYS A 97 3.58 -10.02 3.85
CA LYS A 97 4.31 -11.29 4.08
C LYS A 97 5.82 -11.08 4.19
N MET A 98 6.35 -9.98 3.63
CA MET A 98 7.80 -9.67 3.66
C MET A 98 8.27 -9.10 5.00
N LEU A 99 7.32 -8.63 5.83
CA LEU A 99 7.61 -8.15 7.18
C LEU A 99 7.78 -9.34 8.12
N LYS A 100 8.79 -9.29 9.02
CA LYS A 100 9.01 -10.33 10.03
C LYS A 100 7.98 -10.29 11.15
#